data_AF-A0A1F8P8E1-F1
#
_entry.id   AF-A0A1F8P8E1-F1
#
_cell.length_a   1.000
_cell.length_b   1.000
_cell.length_c   1.000
_cell.angle_alpha   90.00
_cell.angle_beta   90.00
_cell.angle_gamma   90.00
#
_symmetry.space_group_name_H-M   'P 1'
#
loop_
_entity.id
_entity.type
_entity.pdbx_description
1 polymer ?
#
loop_
_entity_poly.entity_id
_entity_poly.type
_entity_poly.pdbx_seq_one_letter_code
_entity_poly.pdbx_strand_id
1 'polypeptide(L)' 'MSKKEKLEARIRNNPKNVSLDDFETLISKYGRIEMGGKHAKARIGSFTLTYKRVNPIPIEYVTDLLDIIDSL' A
#
# COMPACT_ATOMS: atom_id res chain seq x y z
N MET A 1 15.81 12.99 4.50
CA MET A 1 14.64 12.11 4.31
C MET A 1 13.54 12.86 3.58
N SER A 2 13.28 12.43 2.35
CA SER A 2 12.14 12.85 1.55
C SER A 2 10.82 12.47 2.26
N LYS A 3 9.74 13.22 2.01
CA LYS A 3 8.42 12.99 2.63
C LYS A 3 7.95 11.54 2.45
N LYS A 4 8.33 10.91 1.33
CA LYS A 4 8.00 9.52 0.98
C LYS A 4 8.74 8.47 1.83
N GLU A 5 9.98 8.74 2.26
CA GLU A 5 10.72 7.83 3.14
C GLU A 5 10.16 7.84 4.56
N LYS A 6 9.74 9.03 5.03
CA LYS A 6 9.05 9.17 6.32
C LYS A 6 7.72 8.45 6.35
N LEU A 7 6.99 8.44 5.23
CA LEU A 7 5.71 7.75 5.11
C LEU A 7 5.86 6.23 5.30
N GLU A 8 6.80 5.63 4.57
CA GLU A 8 7.08 4.20 4.67
C GLU A 8 7.53 3.80 6.07
N ALA A 9 8.46 4.56 6.67
CA ALA A 9 8.87 4.33 8.04
C ALA A 9 7.69 4.42 9.01
N ARG A 10 6.74 5.34 8.79
CA ARG A 10 5.53 5.47 9.62
C ARG A 10 4.60 4.25 9.48
N ILE A 11 4.40 3.78 8.25
CA ILE A 11 3.56 2.60 7.95
C ILE A 11 4.20 1.33 8.55
N ARG A 12 5.53 1.16 8.42
CA ARG A 12 6.27 0.04 9.03
C ARG A 12 6.20 0.06 10.56
N ASN A 13 6.26 1.25 11.19
CA ASN A 13 6.14 1.38 12.64
C ASN A 13 4.69 1.19 13.15
N ASN A 14 3.67 1.53 12.36
CA ASN A 14 2.27 1.40 12.76
C ASN A 14 1.36 0.96 11.60
N PRO A 15 1.35 -0.34 11.25
CA PRO A 15 0.55 -0.85 10.14
C PRO A 15 -0.96 -0.92 10.42
N LYS A 16 -1.39 -0.72 11.68
CA LYS A 16 -2.80 -0.82 12.09
C LYS A 16 -3.66 0.39 11.72
N ASN A 17 -3.06 1.56 11.53
CA ASN A 17 -3.81 2.81 11.34
C ASN A 17 -3.34 3.55 10.08
N VAL A 18 -3.30 2.82 8.97
CA VAL A 18 -2.87 3.36 7.68
C VAL A 18 -4.09 3.92 6.96
N SER A 19 -3.99 5.19 6.57
CA SER A 19 -5.03 5.84 5.79
C SER A 19 -5.02 5.31 4.36
N LEU A 20 -6.18 5.30 3.69
CA LEU A 20 -6.24 4.94 2.26
C LEU A 20 -5.25 5.76 1.42
N ASP A 21 -5.14 7.05 1.68
CA ASP A 21 -4.23 7.96 0.98
C ASP A 21 -2.74 7.60 1.18
N ASP A 22 -2.35 7.31 2.43
CA ASP A 22 -1.01 6.86 2.77
C ASP A 22 -0.67 5.52 2.08
N PHE A 23 -1.63 4.59 2.08
CA PHE A 23 -1.50 3.28 1.45
C PHE A 23 -1.35 3.39 -0.07
N GLU A 24 -2.22 4.19 -0.72
CA GLU A 24 -2.18 4.41 -2.17
C GLU A 24 -0.93 5.20 -2.59
N THR A 25 -0.45 6.11 -1.75
CA THR A 25 0.82 6.81 -1.96
C THR A 25 2.00 5.84 -1.91
N LEU A 26 1.98 4.87 -1.00
CA LEU A 26 3.01 3.83 -0.92
C LEU A 26 2.97 2.92 -2.16
N ILE A 27 1.79 2.47 -2.59
CA ILE A 27 1.65 1.70 -3.84
C ILE A 27 2.19 2.48 -5.03
N SER A 28 1.84 3.76 -5.15
CA SER A 28 2.27 4.62 -6.26
C SER A 28 3.77 4.91 -6.25
N LYS A 29 4.46 4.68 -5.12
CA LYS A 29 5.92 4.77 -5.04
C LYS A 29 6.60 3.55 -5.68
N TYR A 30 6.06 2.36 -5.48
CA TYR A 30 6.66 1.10 -5.93
C TYR A 30 6.04 0.54 -7.22
N GLY A 31 4.89 1.07 -7.63
CA GLY A 31 4.13 0.58 -8.76
C GLY A 31 3.00 1.51 -9.14
N ARG A 32 1.84 0.94 -9.45
CA ARG A 32 0.66 1.69 -9.89
C ARG A 32 -0.64 1.06 -9.41
N ILE A 33 -1.68 1.87 -9.32
CA ILE A 33 -3.03 1.42 -8.95
C ILE A 33 -3.87 1.34 -10.22
N GLU A 34 -4.43 0.17 -10.46
CA GLU A 34 -5.42 -0.10 -11.49
C GLU A 34 -6.80 -0.15 -10.83
N MET A 35 -7.63 0.84 -11.11
CA MET A 35 -9.02 0.86 -10.64
C MET A 35 -9.88 0.00 -11.57
N GLY A 36 -10.61 -0.98 -11.02
CA GLY A 36 -11.47 -1.87 -11.80
C GLY A 36 -12.66 -2.41 -11.00
N GLY A 37 -13.87 -1.96 -11.33
CA GLY A 37 -15.10 -2.45 -10.73
C GLY A 37 -15.19 -2.19 -9.21
N LYS A 38 -15.44 -3.24 -8.42
CA LYS A 38 -15.72 -3.15 -6.97
C LYS A 38 -14.47 -3.03 -6.08
N HIS A 39 -13.28 -3.39 -6.59
CA HIS A 39 -12.03 -3.43 -5.83
C HIS A 39 -10.88 -2.76 -6.60
N ALA A 40 -9.94 -2.16 -5.88
CA ALA A 40 -8.74 -1.60 -6.48
C ALA A 40 -7.64 -2.67 -6.56
N LYS A 41 -6.80 -2.58 -7.58
CA LYS A 41 -5.67 -3.49 -7.78
C LYS A 41 -4.37 -2.69 -7.78
N ALA A 42 -3.49 -2.97 -6.83
CA ALA A 42 -2.13 -2.46 -6.84
C ALA A 42 -1.24 -3.42 -7.65
N ARG A 43 -0.61 -2.93 -8.71
CA ARG A 43 0.45 -3.66 -9.41
C ARG A 43 1.80 -3.11 -9.01
N ILE A 44 2.65 -3.96 -8.45
CA ILE A 44 3.96 -3.61 -7.92
C ILE A 44 4.96 -4.62 -8.49
N GLY A 45 5.74 -4.20 -9.48
CA GLY A 45 6.57 -5.14 -10.25
C GLY A 45 5.72 -6.24 -10.90
N SER A 46 6.04 -7.50 -10.60
CA SER A 46 5.28 -8.69 -11.00
C SER A 46 4.14 -9.06 -10.05
N PHE A 47 4.06 -8.42 -8.88
CA PHE A 47 3.04 -8.70 -7.88
C PHE A 47 1.76 -7.90 -8.12
N THR A 48 0.62 -8.49 -7.79
CA THR A 48 -0.69 -7.84 -7.86
C THR A 48 -1.41 -8.03 -6.52
N LEU A 49 -1.67 -6.93 -5.82
CA LEU A 49 -2.43 -6.91 -4.58
C LEU A 49 -3.82 -6.31 -4.83
N THR A 50 -4.87 -7.10 -4.59
CA THR A 50 -6.25 -6.60 -4.69
C THR A 50 -6.72 -6.16 -3.31
N TYR A 51 -7.20 -4.93 -3.19
CA TYR A 51 -7.65 -4.36 -1.92
C TYR A 51 -8.98 -3.62 -2.06
N LYS A 52 -9.71 -3.53 -0.95
CA LYS A 52 -10.90 -2.71 -0.85
C LYS A 52 -10.51 -1.30 -0.43
N ARG A 53 -11.00 -0.27 -1.12
CA ARG A 53 -10.78 1.14 -0.76
C ARG A 53 -11.67 1.52 0.43
N VAL A 54 -11.22 1.15 1.63
CA VAL A 54 -11.84 1.53 2.91
C VAL A 54 -10.83 2.32 3.73
N ASN A 55 -11.31 3.18 4.62
CA ASN A 55 -10.47 3.99 5.49
C ASN A 55 -10.90 3.78 6.94
N PRO A 56 -10.01 3.34 7.85
CA PRO A 56 -8.62 2.93 7.62
C PRO A 56 -8.50 1.64 6.78
N ILE A 57 -7.35 1.43 6.16
CA ILE A 57 -7.06 0.20 5.42
C ILE A 57 -6.85 -0.95 6.42
N PRO A 58 -7.47 -2.13 6.19
CA PRO A 58 -7.21 -3.31 6.99
C PRO A 58 -5.74 -3.67 7.03
N ILE A 59 -5.24 -4.01 8.22
CA ILE A 59 -3.84 -4.34 8.46
C ILE A 59 -3.32 -5.45 7.53
N GLU A 60 -4.16 -6.43 7.19
CA GLU A 60 -3.80 -7.54 6.30
C GLU A 60 -3.26 -7.02 4.96
N TYR A 61 -3.98 -6.08 4.32
CA TYR A 61 -3.53 -5.47 3.07
C TYR A 61 -2.26 -4.64 3.23
N VAL A 62 -2.05 -4.01 4.38
CA VAL A 62 -0.82 -3.26 4.68
C VAL A 62 0.36 -4.22 4.81
N THR A 63 0.19 -5.31 5.54
CA THR A 63 1.21 -6.33 5.73
C THR A 63 1.56 -7.00 4.39
N ASP A 64 0.57 -7.40 3.60
CA ASP A 64 0.79 -7.96 2.25
C ASP A 64 1.55 -6.97 1.36
N LEU A 65 1.19 -5.69 1.38
CA LEU A 65 1.89 -4.66 0.63
C LEU A 65 3.36 -4.55 1.05
N LEU A 66 3.63 -4.55 2.35
CA LEU A 66 5.00 -4.46 2.88
C LEU A 66 5.82 -5.70 2.53
N ASP A 67 5.23 -6.90 2.58
CA ASP A 67 5.88 -8.16 2.21
C ASP A 67 6.25 -8.20 0.71
N ILE A 68 5.34 -7.73 -0.15
CA ILE A 68 5.61 -7.53 -1.58
C ILE A 68 6.76 -6.56 -1.79
N ILE A 69 6.79 -5.44 -1.05
CA ILE A 69 7.86 -4.44 -1.17
C ILE A 69 9.20 -5.00 -0.71
N ASP A 70 9.22 -5.84 0.33
CA ASP A 70 10.45 -6.48 0.83
C ASP A 70 10.97 -7.57 -0.12
N SER A 71 10.08 -8.16 -0.91
CA SER A 71 10.39 -9.20 -1.90
C SER A 71 10.86 -8.66 -3.28
N LEU A 72 10.96 -7.33 -3.46
CA LEU A 72 11.44 -6.67 -4.68
C LEU A 72 12.97 -6.47 -4.65
#